data_AF-A0AAQ1QYW5-F1
#
_entry.id   AF-A0AAQ1QYW5-F1
#
_cell.length_a   1.000
_cell.length_b   1.000
_cell.length_c   1.000
_cell.angle_alpha   90.00
_cell.angle_beta   90.00
_cell.angle_gamma   90.00
#
_symmetry.space_group_name_H-M   'P 1'
#
loop_
_entity.id
_entity.type
_entity.pdbx_description
1 polymer ?
#
loop_
_entity_poly.entity_id
_entity_poly.type
_entity_poly.pdbx_seq_one_letter_code
_entity_poly.pdbx_strand_id
1 'polypeptide(L)' 'MLKCVSIASLTVLLLSGCVTSGQGTDLGCTWAKPIYVSRLDQFTDGTARQIQEHNETGAQRCGWKRTGK' A
#
# COMPACT_ATOMS: atom_id res chain seq x y z
N MET A 1 12.71 11.35 -42.80
CA MET A 1 13.10 11.39 -41.37
C MET A 1 11.97 11.90 -40.47
N LEU A 2 11.30 13.01 -40.81
CA LEU A 2 10.18 13.57 -40.04
C LEU A 2 9.00 12.59 -39.82
N LYS A 3 8.68 11.76 -40.81
CA LYS A 3 7.60 10.74 -40.74
C LYS A 3 7.89 9.58 -39.76
N CYS A 4 9.16 9.23 -39.53
CA CYS A 4 9.55 8.18 -38.57
C CYS A 4 9.52 8.70 -37.12
N VAL A 5 9.81 9.99 -36.92
CA VAL A 5 9.74 10.66 -35.60
C VAL A 5 8.28 10.77 -35.13
N SER A 6 7.34 11.01 -36.03
CA SER A 6 5.91 11.11 -35.70
C SER A 6 5.30 9.76 -35.25
N ILE A 7 5.70 8.64 -35.86
CA ILE A 7 5.16 7.31 -35.50
C ILE A 7 5.78 6.83 -34.18
N ALA A 8 7.08 7.07 -33.96
CA ALA A 8 7.77 6.69 -32.73
C ALA A 8 7.24 7.44 -31.49
N SER A 9 6.68 8.64 -31.67
CA SER A 9 6.13 9.44 -30.56
C SER A 9 4.74 8.96 -30.10
N LEU A 10 3.96 8.34 -30.99
CA LEU A 10 2.60 7.88 -30.68
C LEU A 10 2.59 6.53 -29.94
N THR A 11 3.58 5.66 -30.17
CA THR A 11 3.70 4.37 -29.50
C THR A 11 4.15 4.49 -28.05
N VAL A 12 4.92 5.52 -27.69
CA VAL A 12 5.35 5.77 -26.29
C VAL A 12 4.16 6.15 -25.39
N LEU A 13 3.13 6.80 -25.93
CA LEU A 13 1.92 7.19 -25.19
C LEU A 13 0.98 6.00 -24.91
N LEU A 14 1.07 4.92 -25.66
CA LEU A 14 0.19 3.75 -25.54
C LEU A 14 0.75 2.66 -24.61
N LEU A 15 2.00 2.80 -24.16
CA LEU A 15 2.67 1.86 -23.25
C LEU A 15 2.63 2.30 -21.77
N SER A 16 2.05 3.46 -21.44
CA SER A 16 1.69 3.80 -20.06
C SER A 16 0.45 3.02 -19.63
N GLY A 17 0.58 1.70 -19.56
CA GLY A 17 -0.40 0.81 -18.96
C GLY A 17 -0.62 1.23 -17.50
N CYS A 18 -1.88 1.32 -17.11
CA CYS A 18 -2.35 1.80 -15.81
C CYS A 18 -1.49 1.31 -14.63
N VAL A 19 -0.60 2.16 -14.13
CA VAL A 19 -0.06 2.09 -12.76
C VAL A 19 -0.71 3.14 -11.86
N THR A 20 -1.76 3.79 -12.34
CA THR A 20 -2.59 4.68 -11.54
C THR A 20 -3.68 3.83 -10.88
N SER A 21 -3.42 3.35 -9.66
CA SER A 21 -4.46 3.33 -8.64
C SER A 21 -5.12 4.71 -8.71
N GLY A 22 -6.32 4.77 -9.27
CA GLY A 22 -6.97 6.03 -9.61
C GLY A 22 -7.08 6.96 -8.41
N GLN A 23 -7.24 8.26 -8.67
CA GLN A 23 -7.76 9.16 -7.65
C GLN A 23 -9.06 8.57 -7.07
N GLY A 24 -9.07 8.30 -5.76
CA GLY A 24 -10.28 8.55 -4.99
C GLY A 24 -10.97 7.40 -4.25
N THR A 25 -10.44 6.17 -4.23
CA THR A 25 -10.98 5.14 -3.32
C THR A 25 -9.88 4.52 -2.49
N ASP A 26 -9.88 4.83 -1.19
CA ASP A 26 -9.08 4.14 -0.19
C ASP A 26 -9.64 2.72 -0.02
N LEU A 27 -9.05 1.76 -0.74
CA LEU A 27 -9.45 0.35 -0.73
C LEU A 27 -8.94 -0.44 0.49
N GLY A 28 -8.25 0.21 1.41
CA GLY A 28 -7.71 -0.46 2.60
C GLY A 28 -6.51 -1.37 2.36
N CYS A 29 -6.10 -1.66 1.13
CA CYS A 29 -4.97 -2.54 0.85
C CYS A 29 -3.64 -2.07 1.49
N THR A 30 -3.50 -0.76 1.71
CA THR A 30 -2.30 -0.20 2.34
C THR A 30 -2.37 -0.23 3.86
N TRP A 31 -3.53 0.11 4.45
CA TRP A 31 -3.66 0.29 5.90
C TRP A 31 -4.19 -0.95 6.63
N ALA A 32 -4.90 -1.85 5.94
CA ALA A 32 -5.39 -3.12 6.46
C ALA A 32 -4.44 -4.29 6.16
N LYS A 33 -3.13 -4.02 6.07
CA LYS A 33 -2.13 -5.07 5.88
C LYS A 33 -2.07 -5.99 7.10
N PRO A 34 -1.88 -7.30 6.91
CA PRO A 34 -1.69 -8.23 8.02
C PRO A 34 -0.32 -8.03 8.67
N ILE A 35 -0.22 -8.44 9.94
CA ILE A 35 1.05 -8.53 10.66
C ILE A 35 1.72 -9.85 10.27
N TYR A 36 2.93 -9.78 9.72
CA TYR A 36 3.70 -10.96 9.32
C TYR A 36 4.69 -11.35 10.40
N VAL A 37 4.50 -12.54 10.96
CA VAL A 37 5.39 -13.16 11.96
C VAL A 37 6.04 -14.41 11.39
N SER A 38 7.31 -14.64 11.71
CA SER A 38 8.00 -15.90 11.40
C SER A 38 7.85 -16.88 12.57
N ARG A 39 8.08 -18.18 12.33
CA ARG A 39 8.10 -19.18 13.41
C ARG A 39 9.19 -18.94 14.47
N LEU A 40 10.20 -18.15 14.14
CA LEU A 40 11.32 -17.81 15.02
C LEU A 40 11.16 -16.42 15.65
N ASP A 41 10.08 -15.70 15.33
CA ASP A 41 9.88 -14.36 15.84
C ASP A 41 9.61 -14.40 17.34
N GLN A 42 10.57 -13.91 18.12
CA GLN A 42 10.46 -13.76 19.57
C GLN A 42 10.07 -12.32 19.91
N PHE A 43 9.02 -11.82 19.26
CA PHE A 43 8.56 -10.44 19.39
C PHE A 43 9.66 -9.43 19.07
N THR A 44 10.19 -9.51 17.85
CA THR A 44 11.19 -8.55 17.38
C THR A 44 10.62 -7.15 17.27
N ASP A 45 11.49 -6.13 17.25
CA ASP A 45 11.10 -4.73 17.03
C ASP A 45 10.29 -4.55 15.75
N GLY A 46 10.57 -5.35 14.70
CA GLY A 46 9.82 -5.35 13.46
C GLY A 46 8.36 -5.78 13.65
N THR A 47 8.11 -6.82 14.43
CA THR A 47 6.77 -7.27 14.78
C THR A 47 6.08 -6.28 15.72
N ALA A 48 6.80 -5.77 16.72
CA ALA A 48 6.27 -4.77 17.65
C ALA A 48 5.78 -3.51 16.91
N ARG A 49 6.56 -3.04 15.93
CA ARG A 49 6.18 -1.91 15.08
C ARG A 49 4.96 -2.19 14.22
N GLN A 50 4.87 -3.36 13.59
CA GLN A 50 3.69 -3.75 12.82
C GLN A 50 2.42 -3.78 13.68
N ILE A 51 2.52 -4.32 14.90
CA ILE A 51 1.39 -4.35 15.85
C ILE A 51 0.97 -2.93 16.25
N GLN A 52 1.95 -2.06 16.55
CA GLN A 52 1.67 -0.68 16.91
C GLN A 52 0.93 0.05 15.77
N GLU A 53 1.49 0.00 14.55
CA GLU A 53 0.90 0.63 13.36
C GLU A 53 -0.51 0.10 13.07
N HIS A 54 -0.72 -1.22 13.21
CA HIS A 54 -2.03 -1.85 13.02
C HIS A 54 -3.06 -1.37 14.05
N ASN A 55 -2.68 -1.29 15.33
CA ASN A 55 -3.57 -0.85 16.40
C ASN A 55 -3.92 0.64 16.28
N GLU A 56 -2.95 1.49 15.95
CA GLU A 56 -3.16 2.91 15.73
C GLU A 56 -4.08 3.15 14.53
N THR A 57 -3.85 2.42 13.44
CA THR A 57 -4.70 2.44 12.25
C THR A 57 -6.12 2.01 12.57
N GLY A 58 -6.30 0.90 13.29
CA GLY A 58 -7.63 0.42 13.68
C GLY A 58 -8.35 1.36 14.66
N ALA A 59 -7.63 2.05 15.55
CA ALA A 59 -8.21 3.10 16.37
C ALA A 59 -8.72 4.28 15.52
N GLN A 60 -7.95 4.71 14.53
CA GLN A 60 -8.30 5.84 13.64
C GLN A 60 -9.41 5.49 12.64
N ARG A 61 -9.37 4.29 12.04
CA ARG A 61 -10.22 3.88 10.90
C ARG A 61 -11.46 3.11 11.34
N CYS A 62 -11.32 2.27 12.37
CA CYS A 62 -12.35 1.33 12.82
C CYS A 62 -12.92 1.70 14.19
N GLY A 63 -12.43 2.78 14.82
CA GLY A 63 -12.89 3.23 16.13
C GLY A 63 -12.50 2.31 17.29
N TRP A 64 -11.50 1.43 17.10
CA TRP A 64 -11.04 0.54 18.16
C TRP A 64 -10.66 1.32 19.42
N LYS A 65 -11.16 0.83 20.55
CA LYS A 65 -10.80 1.37 21.86
C LYS A 65 -9.78 0.45 22.50
N ARG A 66 -8.75 1.04 23.10
CA ARG A 66 -7.85 0.28 23.97
C ARG A 66 -8.65 -0.18 25.18
N THR A 67 -8.99 -1.46 25.22
CA THR A 67 -9.51 -2.11 26.42
C THR A 67 -8.30 -2.55 27.24
N GLY A 68 -7.72 -1.63 28.00
CA GLY A 68 -6.83 -2.01 29.09
C GLY A 68 -7.63 -2.77 30.15
N LYS A 69 -7.02 -3.79 30.75
CA LYS A 69 -7.38 -4.15 32.13
C LYS A 69 -6.64 -3.20 33.06
#